data_AF-A0A8C8I3G5-F1
#
_entry.id   AF-A0A8C8I3G5-F1
#
_cell.length_a   1.000
_cell.length_b   1.000
_cell.length_c   1.000
_cell.angle_alpha   90.00
_cell.angle_beta   90.00
_cell.angle_gamma   90.00
#
_symmetry.space_group_name_H-M   'P 1'
#
loop_
_entity.id
_entity.type
_entity.pdbx_description
1 polymer ?
#
loop_
_entity_poly.entity_id
_entity_poly.type
_entity_poly.pdbx_seq_one_letter_code
_entity_poly.pdbx_strand_id
1 'polypeptide(L)'
;MSLLWQCAILLAVVAASAANEDFNVDCEKHSIKVTWKVSPEVVEHAARLFLGHCVPSTFSVLPTGEGMATFHYNLNGCAIKKRVTGKKHIYSTSLTYRPNRKPKPAAISHHIKCDWQKHIYSTSLTYRPNRKPKPAAISHHIKCVYIRPEGWIPPFLIPAYGSAEGHGGLVFHMALLNEDLTGLAKSSLFPLGSFIPIWAAVDQKDHQPLLLLLEECVAATTPELQSASLVYPIITNKGCLADGKTGNSRFLPRYHSSAILLYLQSFKFALGEEVYIHCKLVAWDPEVFDIEKKACHYIKETGEWELLDDPSQSDLCKCCDSSCKPRLKRGVDSEPQGLVQNSVLGPLTIVENSETRIPSEFVKYPTVEQVDWSV
;
A
#
# COMPACT_ATOMS: atom_id res chain seq x y z
N MET A 1 34.00 41.09 16.51
CA MET A 1 33.27 41.05 15.23
C MET A 1 33.64 39.73 14.56
N SER A 2 32.98 38.63 14.93
CA SER A 2 31.75 38.12 14.28
C SER A 2 32.00 37.63 12.85
N LEU A 3 32.35 36.36 12.71
CA LEU A 3 32.05 35.57 11.50
C LEU A 3 31.38 34.29 11.99
N LEU A 4 30.05 34.30 11.90
CA LEU A 4 29.16 33.18 12.16
C LEU A 4 28.63 32.66 10.81
N TRP A 5 28.42 31.34 10.79
CA TRP A 5 27.50 30.56 9.94
C TRP A 5 27.94 30.25 8.49
N GLN A 6 27.84 29.02 7.97
CA GLN A 6 27.31 27.75 8.48
C GLN A 6 27.72 26.62 7.51
N CYS A 7 28.31 25.53 8.01
CA CYS A 7 28.23 24.23 7.35
C CYS A 7 27.02 23.50 7.95
N ALA A 8 25.99 23.27 7.12
CA ALA A 8 24.85 22.44 7.49
C ALA A 8 25.30 20.96 7.49
N ILE A 9 25.35 20.37 8.68
CA ILE A 9 25.54 18.92 8.86
C ILE A 9 24.20 18.25 8.55
N LEU A 10 24.20 17.39 7.53
CA LEU A 10 23.10 16.46 7.24
C LEU A 10 23.00 15.44 8.38
N LEU A 11 21.99 15.61 9.25
CA LEU A 11 21.58 14.58 10.19
C LEU A 11 20.84 13.47 9.41
N ALA A 12 21.52 12.36 9.18
CA ALA A 12 20.86 11.12 8.77
C ALA A 12 20.01 10.62 9.97
N VAL A 13 18.69 10.58 9.79
CA VAL A 13 17.78 9.96 10.75
C VAL A 13 17.90 8.44 10.60
N VAL A 14 18.71 7.83 11.45
CA VAL A 14 18.73 6.37 11.63
C VAL A 14 17.45 5.99 12.38
N ALA A 15 16.64 5.11 11.78
CA ALA A 15 15.49 4.53 12.46
C ALA A 15 15.98 3.74 13.68
N ALA A 16 15.61 4.20 14.88
CA ALA A 16 15.95 3.52 16.12
C ALA A 16 15.16 2.21 16.20
N SER A 17 15.85 1.08 16.04
CA SER A 17 15.40 -0.18 16.61
C SER A 17 15.34 -0.01 18.13
N ALA A 18 14.42 -0.70 18.80
CA ALA A 18 14.40 -0.77 20.25
C ALA A 18 15.60 -1.61 20.72
N ALA A 19 16.80 -1.04 20.65
CA ALA A 19 18.02 -1.63 21.15
C ALA A 19 18.02 -1.45 22.67
N ASN A 20 18.00 -2.56 23.40
CA ASN A 20 18.52 -2.57 24.76
C ASN A 20 20.04 -2.76 24.62
N GLU A 21 20.88 -2.06 25.38
CA GLU A 21 22.33 -2.00 25.15
C GLU A 21 23.03 -3.39 25.17
N ASP A 22 22.38 -4.41 25.74
CA ASP A 22 22.91 -5.75 25.90
C ASP A 22 22.44 -6.80 24.87
N PHE A 23 21.34 -6.58 24.15
CA PHE A 23 20.84 -7.58 23.19
C PHE A 23 20.04 -7.00 22.02
N ASN A 24 20.13 -7.67 20.86
CA ASN A 24 19.39 -7.37 19.65
C ASN A 24 18.44 -8.52 19.26
N VAL A 25 17.28 -8.18 18.71
CA VAL A 25 16.23 -9.13 18.32
C VAL A 25 15.83 -8.88 16.86
N ASP A 26 16.18 -9.82 15.98
CA ASP A 26 15.75 -9.82 14.59
C ASP A 26 14.58 -10.81 14.41
N CYS A 27 13.40 -10.26 14.09
CA CYS A 27 12.18 -11.02 13.89
C CYS A 27 12.03 -11.44 12.42
N GLU A 28 12.64 -12.57 12.04
CA GLU A 28 12.61 -13.10 10.67
C GLU A 28 11.26 -13.79 10.32
N LYS A 29 11.04 -14.10 9.04
CA LYS A 29 9.79 -14.68 8.52
C LYS A 29 9.28 -15.91 9.27
N HIS A 30 10.17 -16.83 9.67
CA HIS A 30 9.82 -18.07 10.35
C HIS A 30 10.71 -18.36 11.57
N SER A 31 11.60 -17.45 11.88
CA SER A 31 12.66 -17.62 12.87
C SER A 31 12.78 -16.35 13.68
N ILE A 32 13.31 -16.49 14.89
CA ILE A 32 13.75 -15.38 15.69
C ILE A 32 15.26 -15.53 15.85
N LYS A 33 15.99 -14.45 15.58
CA LYS A 33 17.41 -14.36 15.84
C LYS A 33 17.63 -13.37 16.97
N VAL A 34 18.15 -13.83 18.09
CA VAL A 34 18.47 -13.00 19.24
C VAL A 34 19.97 -13.05 19.46
N THR A 35 20.64 -11.91 19.48
CA THR A 35 22.05 -11.80 19.87
C THR A 35 22.13 -11.13 21.23
N TRP A 36 22.73 -11.81 22.20
CA TRP A 36 22.85 -11.35 23.57
C TRP A 36 24.32 -11.27 23.96
N LYS A 37 24.78 -10.06 24.24
CA LYS A 37 26.07 -9.78 24.85
C LYS A 37 25.95 -10.00 26.36
N VAL A 38 26.78 -10.88 26.90
CA VAL A 38 26.75 -11.27 28.32
C VAL A 38 28.08 -10.96 28.99
N SER A 39 28.04 -10.55 30.25
CA SER A 39 29.25 -10.23 31.03
C SER A 39 30.13 -11.46 31.25
N PRO A 40 31.44 -11.27 31.54
CA PRO A 40 32.39 -12.39 31.75
C PRO A 40 31.93 -13.40 32.82
N GLU A 41 31.24 -12.95 33.87
CA GLU A 41 30.71 -13.81 34.95
C GLU A 41 29.64 -14.81 34.47
N VAL A 42 28.93 -14.45 33.40
CA VAL A 42 27.88 -15.27 32.81
C VAL A 42 28.46 -16.31 31.83
N VAL A 43 29.66 -16.05 31.28
CA VAL A 43 30.36 -16.92 30.32
C VAL A 43 30.63 -18.30 30.90
N GLU A 44 30.99 -18.38 32.19
CA GLU A 44 31.23 -19.66 32.89
C GLU A 44 29.99 -20.59 32.89
N HIS A 45 28.80 -20.01 32.72
CA HIS A 45 27.53 -20.71 32.75
C HIS A 45 26.74 -20.50 31.45
N ALA A 46 27.42 -20.33 30.31
CA ALA A 46 26.80 -20.07 29.01
C ALA A 46 25.74 -21.11 28.61
N ALA A 47 25.91 -22.38 29.01
CA ALA A 47 24.93 -23.46 28.82
C ALA A 47 23.61 -23.27 29.60
N ARG A 48 23.52 -22.23 30.45
CA ARG A 48 22.35 -21.86 31.25
C ARG A 48 21.67 -20.58 30.77
N LEU A 49 21.99 -20.14 29.55
CA LEU A 49 21.27 -19.11 28.83
C LEU A 49 20.13 -19.77 28.04
N PHE A 50 18.95 -19.18 28.07
CA PHE A 50 17.77 -19.76 27.43
C PHE A 50 16.93 -18.71 26.72
N LEU A 51 16.52 -19.00 25.50
CA LEU A 51 15.39 -18.35 24.83
C LEU A 51 14.18 -19.27 24.96
N GLY A 52 13.27 -18.93 25.87
CA GLY A 52 12.19 -19.82 26.30
C GLY A 52 12.76 -21.11 26.89
N HIS A 53 12.73 -22.20 26.12
CA HIS A 53 13.29 -23.51 26.52
C HIS A 53 14.58 -23.92 25.76
N CYS A 54 15.06 -23.11 24.80
CA CYS A 54 16.22 -23.45 23.98
C CYS A 54 17.50 -22.78 24.48
N VAL A 55 18.62 -23.50 24.39
CA VAL A 55 19.99 -22.98 24.61
C VAL A 55 20.45 -22.11 23.43
N PRO A 56 21.61 -21.43 23.47
CA PRO A 56 22.12 -20.68 22.33
C PRO A 56 22.44 -21.60 21.14
N SER A 57 22.17 -21.14 19.91
CA SER A 57 22.57 -21.84 18.69
C SER A 57 24.06 -21.70 18.41
N THR A 58 24.62 -20.53 18.71
CA THR A 58 26.07 -20.29 18.71
C THR A 58 26.45 -19.44 19.92
N PHE A 59 27.64 -19.66 20.43
CA PHE A 59 28.22 -18.88 21.52
C PHE A 59 29.69 -18.62 21.22
N SER A 60 30.13 -17.37 21.32
CA SER A 60 31.54 -17.00 21.18
C SER A 60 31.97 -16.12 22.34
N VAL A 61 33.26 -16.15 22.67
CA VAL A 61 33.86 -15.24 23.65
C VAL A 61 34.56 -14.13 22.88
N LEU A 62 34.23 -12.88 23.19
CA LEU A 62 34.83 -11.70 22.61
C LEU A 62 36.24 -11.47 23.20
N PRO A 63 37.13 -10.74 22.50
CA PRO A 63 38.47 -10.42 23.00
C PRO A 63 38.47 -9.66 24.35
N THR A 64 37.36 -9.02 24.69
CA THR A 64 37.12 -8.28 25.94
C THR A 64 36.76 -9.18 27.13
N GLY A 65 36.63 -10.50 26.94
CA GLY A 65 36.21 -11.46 27.97
C GLY A 65 34.68 -11.61 28.10
N GLU A 66 33.90 -10.79 27.40
CA GLU A 66 32.44 -10.88 27.33
C GLU A 66 32.00 -12.04 26.41
N GLY A 67 30.82 -12.61 26.64
CA GLY A 67 30.24 -13.64 25.76
C GLY A 67 29.25 -13.04 24.77
N MET A 68 29.17 -13.62 23.57
CA MET A 68 28.12 -13.33 22.59
C MET A 68 27.33 -14.61 22.33
N ALA A 69 26.12 -14.67 22.88
CA ALA A 69 25.17 -15.76 22.67
C ALA A 69 24.23 -15.41 21.53
N THR A 70 24.20 -16.23 20.49
CA THR A 70 23.20 -16.10 19.40
C THR A 70 22.19 -17.23 19.52
N PHE A 71 20.92 -16.89 19.40
CA PHE A 71 19.80 -17.81 19.37
C PHE A 71 19.10 -17.66 18.04
N HIS A 72 19.23 -18.64 17.14
CA HIS A 72 18.51 -18.67 15.88
C HIS A 72 17.58 -19.88 15.84
N TYR A 73 16.30 -19.64 16.12
CA TYR A 73 15.33 -20.72 16.26
C TYR A 73 14.01 -20.40 15.57
N ASN A 74 13.31 -21.44 15.13
CA ASN A 74 12.00 -21.30 14.50
C ASN A 74 10.95 -20.78 15.52
N LEU A 75 10.02 -19.94 15.05
CA LEU A 75 8.96 -19.35 15.88
C LEU A 75 7.99 -20.37 16.49
N ASN A 76 7.93 -21.59 15.95
CA ASN A 76 7.16 -22.69 16.51
C ASN A 76 7.93 -23.51 17.56
N GLY A 77 9.23 -23.23 17.74
CA GLY A 77 10.11 -23.90 18.68
C GLY A 77 10.24 -23.17 20.01
N CYS A 78 11.08 -23.71 20.90
CA CYS A 78 11.59 -23.02 22.08
C CYS A 78 10.54 -22.50 23.07
N ALA A 79 9.34 -23.09 23.09
CA ALA A 79 8.20 -22.66 23.88
C ALA A 79 7.80 -21.19 23.66
N ILE A 80 8.04 -20.67 22.46
CA ILE A 80 7.61 -19.34 22.04
C ILE A 80 6.07 -19.33 22.00
N LYS A 81 5.46 -18.46 22.78
CA LYS A 81 4.01 -18.34 22.89
C LYS A 81 3.48 -17.51 21.73
N LYS A 82 2.77 -18.18 20.83
CA LYS A 82 1.98 -17.53 19.79
C LYS A 82 0.64 -17.09 20.34
N ARG A 83 0.31 -15.81 20.19
CA ARG A 83 -1.02 -15.24 20.36
C ARG A 83 -1.49 -14.71 19.03
N VAL A 84 -2.71 -15.06 18.66
CA VAL A 84 -3.37 -14.52 17.47
C VAL A 84 -4.44 -13.56 17.96
N THR A 85 -4.37 -12.31 17.52
CA THR A 85 -5.32 -11.27 17.91
C THR A 85 -5.75 -10.54 16.65
N GLY A 86 -6.95 -10.86 16.17
CA GLY A 86 -7.44 -10.42 14.87
C GLY A 86 -6.49 -10.84 13.73
N LYS A 87 -5.98 -9.84 12.99
CA LYS A 87 -5.05 -10.01 11.84
C LYS A 87 -3.56 -10.03 12.24
N LYS A 88 -3.24 -9.95 13.53
CA LYS A 88 -1.85 -9.92 14.05
C LYS A 88 -1.46 -11.28 14.66
N HIS A 89 -0.30 -11.79 14.26
CA HIS A 89 0.38 -12.87 14.94
C HIS A 89 1.46 -12.28 15.85
N ILE A 90 1.28 -12.45 17.15
CA ILE A 90 2.21 -11.99 18.16
C ILE A 90 2.91 -13.20 18.72
N TYR A 91 4.22 -13.28 18.57
CA TYR A 91 5.04 -14.31 19.21
C TYR A 91 5.78 -13.68 20.38
N SER A 92 5.64 -14.31 21.53
CA SER A 92 6.19 -13.82 22.80
C SER A 92 7.04 -14.91 23.44
N THR A 93 8.22 -14.53 23.90
CA THR A 93 9.15 -15.43 24.56
C THR A 93 9.93 -14.69 25.64
N SER A 94 10.81 -15.39 26.35
CA SER A 94 11.63 -14.79 27.40
C SER A 94 13.06 -15.26 27.29
N LEU A 95 13.99 -14.31 27.32
CA LEU A 95 15.42 -14.57 27.38
C LEU A 95 15.83 -14.64 28.85
N THR A 96 16.39 -15.77 29.29
CA THR A 96 16.66 -16.02 30.71
C THR A 96 18.03 -16.61 30.97
N TYR A 97 18.62 -16.25 32.11
CA TYR A 97 19.86 -16.84 32.63
C TYR A 97 19.59 -17.53 33.97
N ARG A 98 20.04 -18.78 34.11
CA ARG A 98 19.77 -19.64 35.28
C ARG A 98 20.99 -20.44 35.76
N PRO A 99 21.91 -19.82 36.53
CA PRO A 99 23.11 -20.49 37.01
C PRO A 99 22.79 -21.68 37.94
N ASN A 100 21.73 -21.59 38.75
CA ASN A 100 21.37 -22.58 39.77
C ASN A 100 20.15 -23.46 39.38
N ARG A 101 20.08 -24.69 39.91
CA ARG A 101 19.02 -25.71 39.66
C ARG A 101 17.65 -25.45 40.35
N LYS A 102 17.27 -24.20 40.67
CA LYS A 102 16.02 -23.89 41.40
C LYS A 102 14.82 -23.61 40.47
N PRO A 103 13.56 -23.94 40.85
CA PRO A 103 12.38 -23.62 40.07
C PRO A 103 11.86 -22.20 40.41
N LYS A 104 12.28 -21.22 39.60
CA LYS A 104 11.83 -19.80 39.59
C LYS A 104 12.24 -18.94 40.81
N PRO A 105 12.46 -17.62 40.62
CA PRO A 105 12.61 -16.91 39.34
C PRO A 105 14.01 -17.08 38.72
N ALA A 106 14.16 -16.68 37.45
CA ALA A 106 15.47 -16.65 36.79
C ALA A 106 16.33 -15.51 37.36
N ALA A 107 17.66 -15.63 37.26
CA ALA A 107 18.57 -14.58 37.74
C ALA A 107 18.49 -13.33 36.85
N ILE A 108 18.30 -13.52 35.55
CA ILE A 108 18.02 -12.47 34.57
C ILE A 108 16.86 -12.94 33.67
N SER A 109 15.92 -12.06 33.35
CA SER A 109 14.77 -12.36 32.50
C SER A 109 14.31 -11.14 31.69
N HIS A 110 14.37 -11.23 30.36
CA HIS A 110 13.86 -10.20 29.45
C HIS A 110 12.70 -10.75 28.62
N HIS A 111 11.64 -9.96 28.45
CA HIS A 111 10.50 -10.33 27.62
C HIS A 111 10.72 -9.88 26.18
N ILE A 112 10.63 -10.83 25.25
CA ILE A 112 10.79 -10.57 23.82
C ILE A 112 9.43 -10.74 23.14
N LYS A 113 9.05 -9.77 22.32
CA LYS A 113 7.80 -9.77 21.56
C LYS A 113 8.10 -9.40 20.11
N CYS A 114 7.74 -10.30 19.21
CA CYS A 114 7.74 -10.03 17.78
C CYS A 114 6.29 -10.06 17.27
N ASP A 115 5.87 -9.03 16.53
CA ASP A 115 4.54 -8.95 15.94
C ASP A 115 4.58 -8.92 14.41
N TRP A 116 3.75 -9.76 13.80
CA TRP A 116 3.56 -9.81 12.35
C TRP A 116 2.12 -9.51 12.01
N GLN A 117 1.89 -8.56 11.10
CA GLN A 117 0.60 -8.41 10.44
C GLN A 117 0.51 -9.40 9.29
N LYS A 118 -0.50 -10.28 9.34
CA LYS A 118 -0.74 -11.24 8.25
C LYS A 118 -1.99 -10.82 7.48
N HIS A 119 -1.78 -10.37 6.25
CA HIS A 119 -2.86 -10.29 5.27
C HIS A 119 -2.95 -11.65 4.58
N ILE A 120 -4.00 -12.41 4.90
CA ILE A 120 -4.31 -13.68 4.24
C ILE A 120 -5.36 -13.39 3.18
N TYR A 121 -4.98 -13.54 1.91
CA TYR A 121 -5.96 -13.66 0.85
C TYR A 121 -6.12 -15.16 0.57
N SER A 122 -7.31 -15.69 0.86
CA SER A 122 -7.69 -17.06 0.55
C SER A 122 -8.69 -17.04 -0.59
N THR A 123 -8.38 -17.73 -1.68
CA THR A 123 -9.34 -17.98 -2.76
C THR A 123 -9.50 -19.48 -2.94
N SER A 124 -10.69 -19.90 -3.36
CA SER A 124 -11.02 -21.30 -3.65
C SER A 124 -11.15 -21.48 -5.15
N LEU A 125 -10.28 -22.30 -5.74
CA LEU A 125 -10.42 -22.74 -7.12
C LEU A 125 -11.46 -23.85 -7.16
N THR A 126 -12.64 -23.57 -7.71
CA THR A 126 -13.70 -24.57 -7.90
C THR A 126 -13.88 -24.91 -9.37
N TYR A 127 -13.70 -26.19 -9.71
CA TYR A 127 -13.99 -26.72 -11.04
C TYR A 127 -15.44 -27.24 -11.09
N ARG A 128 -16.24 -26.70 -12.02
CA ARG A 128 -17.65 -27.08 -12.22
C ARG A 128 -17.89 -27.48 -13.67
N PRO A 129 -17.77 -28.77 -14.02
CA PRO A 129 -17.90 -29.20 -15.40
C PRO A 129 -19.33 -29.13 -15.96
N ASN A 130 -20.37 -29.02 -15.13
CA ASN A 130 -21.77 -28.91 -15.58
C ASN A 130 -22.57 -27.86 -14.80
N ARG A 131 -23.58 -27.26 -15.44
CA ARG A 131 -24.28 -26.04 -14.96
C ARG A 131 -25.04 -26.17 -13.63
N LYS A 132 -25.42 -27.36 -13.14
CA LYS A 132 -26.07 -27.54 -11.82
C LYS A 132 -25.90 -28.95 -11.21
N PRO A 133 -24.81 -29.22 -10.48
CA PRO A 133 -24.91 -30.05 -9.29
C PRO A 133 -24.42 -29.29 -8.06
N LYS A 134 -25.22 -29.31 -6.99
CA LYS A 134 -24.76 -28.98 -5.64
C LYS A 134 -24.61 -30.30 -4.88
N PRO A 135 -23.45 -30.58 -4.26
CA PRO A 135 -22.24 -29.73 -4.16
C PRO A 135 -21.25 -29.90 -5.33
N ALA A 136 -20.23 -29.02 -5.38
CA ALA A 136 -19.20 -29.01 -6.42
C ALA A 136 -18.30 -30.25 -6.37
N ALA A 137 -17.87 -30.75 -7.53
CA ALA A 137 -17.15 -32.03 -7.64
C ALA A 137 -15.75 -32.01 -7.00
N ILE A 138 -14.98 -30.92 -7.17
CA ILE A 138 -13.63 -30.76 -6.58
C ILE A 138 -13.37 -29.27 -6.27
N SER A 139 -12.88 -28.98 -5.07
CA SER A 139 -12.44 -27.64 -4.63
C SER A 139 -11.01 -27.69 -4.09
N HIS A 140 -10.12 -26.83 -4.59
CA HIS A 140 -8.77 -26.67 -4.06
C HIS A 140 -8.59 -25.28 -3.42
N HIS A 141 -8.11 -25.24 -2.19
CA HIS A 141 -7.77 -24.00 -1.48
C HIS A 141 -6.39 -23.51 -1.90
N ILE A 142 -6.31 -22.32 -2.49
CA ILE A 142 -5.03 -21.68 -2.79
C ILE A 142 -4.83 -20.52 -1.82
N LYS A 143 -3.67 -20.52 -1.14
CA LYS A 143 -3.32 -19.56 -0.10
C LYS A 143 -2.06 -18.81 -0.51
N CYS A 144 -2.23 -17.56 -0.92
CA CYS A 144 -1.11 -16.68 -1.21
C CYS A 144 -0.73 -15.94 0.08
N VAL A 145 0.55 -16.02 0.47
CA VAL A 145 1.10 -15.34 1.64
C VAL A 145 2.17 -14.38 1.17
N TYR A 146 1.88 -13.08 1.21
CA TYR A 146 2.85 -12.03 0.87
C TYR A 146 3.51 -11.49 2.13
N ILE A 147 4.81 -11.23 2.07
CA ILE A 147 5.61 -10.73 3.21
C ILE A 147 6.27 -9.44 2.79
N ARG A 148 6.04 -8.40 3.60
CA ARG A 148 6.53 -7.03 3.41
C ARG A 148 8.05 -6.98 3.65
N PRO A 149 8.85 -6.36 2.76
CA PRO A 149 10.27 -6.12 3.01
C PRO A 149 10.51 -5.03 4.07
N GLU A 150 11.65 -5.13 4.76
CA GLU A 150 12.14 -4.11 5.69
C GLU A 150 12.57 -2.83 4.94
N GLY A 151 12.25 -1.66 5.48
CA GLY A 151 12.50 -0.36 4.84
C GLY A 151 11.33 0.23 4.03
N TRP A 152 10.19 -0.48 3.96
CA TRP A 152 8.97 0.08 3.37
C TRP A 152 8.23 0.98 4.38
N ILE A 153 8.41 2.28 4.22
CA ILE A 153 7.56 3.31 4.82
C ILE A 153 6.45 3.58 3.78
N PRO A 154 5.14 3.50 4.09
CA PRO A 154 4.14 4.27 3.38
C PRO A 154 4.01 5.61 4.12
N PRO A 155 4.71 6.66 3.70
CA PRO A 155 4.42 7.96 4.24
C PRO A 155 3.07 8.34 3.64
N PHE A 156 2.09 8.65 4.48
CA PHE A 156 0.97 9.48 4.09
C PHE A 156 1.54 10.59 3.20
N LEU A 157 1.24 10.53 1.90
CA LEU A 157 1.56 11.61 0.99
C LEU A 157 0.72 12.76 1.50
N ILE A 158 1.32 13.60 2.35
CA ILE A 158 0.73 14.87 2.77
C ILE A 158 0.36 15.55 1.46
N PRO A 159 -0.94 15.73 1.15
CA PRO A 159 -1.31 16.40 -0.08
C PRO A 159 -1.01 17.86 0.12
N ALA A 160 0.04 18.34 -0.52
CA ALA A 160 0.10 19.72 -0.94
C ALA A 160 -0.44 19.81 -2.37
N TYR A 161 -1.69 19.38 -2.55
CA TYR A 161 -2.69 19.94 -3.48
C TYR A 161 -4.00 19.15 -3.32
N GLY A 162 -5.06 19.81 -2.86
CA GLY A 162 -6.41 19.26 -2.77
C GLY A 162 -6.68 18.30 -1.62
N SER A 163 -6.56 18.75 -0.36
CA SER A 163 -7.27 18.08 0.74
C SER A 163 -8.71 18.58 0.77
N ALA A 164 -9.66 17.65 0.80
CA ALA A 164 -11.07 18.00 0.88
C ALA A 164 -11.70 17.24 2.06
N GLU A 165 -12.21 18.02 3.03
CA GLU A 165 -12.79 17.52 4.28
C GLU A 165 -14.31 17.37 4.11
N GLY A 166 -14.80 16.13 4.21
CA GLY A 166 -16.22 15.82 4.09
C GLY A 166 -16.95 15.91 5.43
N HIS A 167 -18.24 16.26 5.40
CA HIS A 167 -19.12 16.28 6.58
C HIS A 167 -19.17 14.91 7.28
N GLY A 168 -18.45 14.77 8.40
CA GLY A 168 -18.27 13.50 9.12
C GLY A 168 -16.82 13.23 9.56
N GLY A 169 -15.86 14.07 9.17
CA GLY A 169 -14.46 14.02 9.66
C GLY A 169 -13.53 13.05 8.92
N LEU A 170 -13.98 12.48 7.80
CA LEU A 170 -13.14 11.72 6.88
C LEU A 170 -12.37 12.67 5.95
N VAL A 171 -11.09 12.38 5.77
CA VAL A 171 -10.18 13.16 4.92
C VAL A 171 -9.94 12.37 3.64
N PHE A 172 -10.29 12.96 2.51
CA PHE A 172 -10.04 12.39 1.20
C PHE A 172 -8.77 13.00 0.60
N HIS A 173 -8.01 12.16 -0.08
CA HIS A 173 -6.76 12.49 -0.74
C HIS A 173 -6.85 12.06 -2.19
N MET A 174 -6.35 12.90 -3.10
CA MET A 174 -6.25 12.59 -4.52
C MET A 174 -4.95 13.18 -5.05
N ALA A 175 -4.17 12.41 -5.80
CA ALA A 175 -2.88 12.87 -6.33
C ALA A 175 -2.45 12.13 -7.60
N LEU A 176 -1.51 12.74 -8.33
CA LEU A 176 -0.79 12.10 -9.43
C LEU A 176 0.41 11.31 -8.86
N LEU A 177 0.62 10.09 -9.34
CA LEU A 177 1.81 9.29 -9.01
C LEU A 177 2.81 9.28 -10.16
N ASN A 178 4.06 8.95 -9.84
CA ASN A 178 5.09 8.67 -10.83
C ASN A 178 4.82 7.35 -11.59
N GLU A 179 5.52 7.15 -12.70
CA GLU A 179 5.37 5.96 -13.56
C GLU A 179 5.60 4.64 -12.79
N ASP A 180 6.53 4.64 -11.83
CA ASP A 180 6.84 3.47 -11.00
C ASP A 180 5.82 3.21 -9.88
N LEU A 181 4.82 4.09 -9.70
CA LEU A 181 3.80 4.01 -8.64
C LEU A 181 4.39 4.00 -7.22
N THR A 182 5.60 4.51 -7.05
CA THR A 182 6.35 4.52 -5.78
C THR A 182 6.15 5.80 -4.98
N GLY A 183 5.69 6.87 -5.60
CA GLY A 183 5.47 8.16 -4.95
C GLY A 183 4.74 9.17 -5.83
N LEU A 184 4.67 10.41 -5.35
CA LEU A 184 4.03 11.51 -6.09
C LEU A 184 4.76 11.79 -7.41
N ALA A 185 3.97 12.15 -8.43
CA ALA A 185 4.49 12.67 -9.67
C ALA A 185 5.23 13.99 -9.39
N LYS A 186 6.46 14.11 -9.89
CA LYS A 186 7.23 15.37 -9.85
C LYS A 186 6.86 16.31 -11.00
N SER A 187 6.22 15.78 -12.03
CA SER A 187 5.79 16.49 -13.24
C SER A 187 4.30 16.28 -13.48
N SER A 188 3.62 17.31 -13.96
CA SER A 188 2.23 17.25 -14.41
C SER A 188 2.09 17.32 -15.94
N LEU A 189 3.18 17.02 -16.66
CA LEU A 189 3.25 17.01 -18.11
C LEU A 189 3.24 15.57 -18.61
N PHE A 190 2.28 15.24 -19.46
CA PHE A 190 2.07 13.89 -19.98
C PHE A 190 2.03 13.90 -21.51
N PRO A 191 2.94 13.17 -22.19
CA PRO A 191 2.84 13.02 -23.63
C PRO A 191 1.57 12.28 -24.04
N LEU A 192 1.00 12.60 -25.19
CA LEU A 192 -0.20 11.96 -25.71
C LEU A 192 -0.01 10.44 -25.88
N GLY A 193 -0.93 9.65 -25.33
CA GLY A 193 -0.88 8.19 -25.30
C GLY A 193 -0.09 7.59 -24.12
N SER A 194 0.65 8.38 -23.34
CA SER A 194 1.27 7.94 -22.07
C SER A 194 0.22 7.71 -20.98
N PHE A 195 0.61 7.14 -19.84
CA PHE A 195 -0.30 6.92 -18.72
C PHE A 195 -0.16 8.00 -17.66
N ILE A 196 -1.30 8.43 -17.13
CA ILE A 196 -1.48 9.36 -16.01
C ILE A 196 -1.94 8.52 -14.81
N PRO A 197 -1.03 8.17 -13.88
CA PRO A 197 -1.40 7.38 -12.71
C PRO A 197 -2.08 8.28 -11.68
N ILE A 198 -3.37 8.07 -11.45
CA ILE A 198 -4.19 8.85 -10.53
C ILE A 198 -4.54 8.00 -9.32
N TRP A 199 -4.06 8.42 -8.16
CA TRP A 199 -4.34 7.77 -6.89
C TRP A 199 -5.37 8.58 -6.09
N ALA A 200 -6.29 7.88 -5.44
CA ALA A 200 -7.17 8.47 -4.44
C ALA A 200 -7.26 7.56 -3.21
N ALA A 201 -7.39 8.15 -2.03
CA ALA A 201 -7.57 7.44 -0.76
C ALA A 201 -8.47 8.21 0.20
N VAL A 202 -9.08 7.48 1.13
CA VAL A 202 -9.78 8.05 2.29
C VAL A 202 -9.12 7.58 3.57
N ASP A 203 -8.84 8.50 4.48
CA ASP A 203 -8.32 8.19 5.80
C ASP A 203 -9.36 7.48 6.65
N GLN A 204 -9.04 6.27 7.09
CA GLN A 204 -10.01 5.43 7.78
C GLN A 204 -10.08 5.64 9.30
N LYS A 205 -9.14 6.37 9.93
CA LYS A 205 -9.06 6.58 11.40
C LYS A 205 -9.61 5.39 12.22
N ASP A 206 -10.38 5.64 13.28
CA ASP A 206 -11.09 4.62 14.07
C ASP A 206 -12.46 4.24 13.45
N HIS A 207 -12.67 4.49 12.16
CA HIS A 207 -13.87 4.04 11.46
C HIS A 207 -13.78 2.57 11.03
N GLN A 208 -14.94 1.97 10.82
CA GLN A 208 -15.07 0.68 10.15
C GLN A 208 -14.40 0.71 8.75
N PRO A 209 -13.97 -0.44 8.20
CA PRO A 209 -13.33 -0.48 6.89
C PRO A 209 -14.19 0.20 5.82
N LEU A 210 -13.58 1.11 5.06
CA LEU A 210 -14.25 1.83 3.98
C LEU A 210 -13.74 1.35 2.62
N LEU A 211 -14.63 1.35 1.64
CA LEU A 211 -14.35 1.22 0.22
C LEU A 211 -14.39 2.60 -0.44
N LEU A 212 -13.30 3.00 -1.10
CA LEU A 212 -13.28 4.23 -1.87
C LEU A 212 -13.68 3.96 -3.32
N LEU A 213 -14.60 4.77 -3.84
CA LEU A 213 -15.08 4.71 -5.21
C LEU A 213 -14.90 6.06 -5.90
N LEU A 214 -14.52 6.01 -7.18
CA LEU A 214 -14.60 7.14 -8.10
C LEU A 214 -15.97 7.04 -8.78
N GLU A 215 -16.96 7.79 -8.31
CA GLU A 215 -18.34 7.68 -8.83
C GLU A 215 -18.44 8.32 -10.22
N GLU A 216 -17.88 9.51 -10.39
CA GLU A 216 -17.84 10.25 -11.65
C GLU A 216 -16.54 11.03 -11.75
N CYS A 217 -15.93 11.06 -12.94
CA CYS A 217 -14.75 11.86 -13.22
C CYS A 217 -14.81 12.47 -14.61
N VAL A 218 -14.49 13.75 -14.72
CA VAL A 218 -14.42 14.48 -15.99
C VAL A 218 -13.15 15.32 -16.06
N ALA A 219 -12.58 15.45 -17.26
CA ALA A 219 -11.52 16.41 -17.52
C ALA A 219 -12.12 17.72 -18.05
N ALA A 220 -11.58 18.87 -17.64
CA ALA A 220 -11.99 20.19 -18.10
C ALA A 220 -10.77 21.11 -18.18
N THR A 221 -10.87 22.25 -18.87
CA THR A 221 -9.79 23.26 -18.91
C THR A 221 -9.86 24.27 -17.76
N THR A 222 -10.80 24.09 -16.84
CA THR A 222 -11.03 25.01 -15.72
C THR A 222 -11.01 24.27 -14.37
N PRO A 223 -10.51 24.91 -13.30
CA PRO A 223 -10.52 24.34 -11.94
C PRO A 223 -11.91 24.31 -11.30
N GLU A 224 -12.88 25.07 -11.83
CA GLU A 224 -14.30 24.96 -11.48
C GLU A 224 -15.15 24.62 -12.71
N LEU A 225 -16.11 23.71 -12.56
CA LEU A 225 -17.04 23.33 -13.63
C LEU A 225 -18.24 24.28 -13.69
N GLN A 226 -18.53 24.79 -14.89
CA GLN A 226 -19.74 25.55 -15.20
C GLN A 226 -20.60 24.77 -16.21
N SER A 227 -21.89 25.11 -16.34
CA SER A 227 -22.81 24.39 -17.24
C SER A 227 -22.39 24.41 -18.71
N ALA A 228 -21.53 25.35 -19.12
CA ALA A 228 -21.00 25.48 -20.48
C ALA A 228 -19.53 25.01 -20.62
N SER A 229 -18.92 24.47 -19.55
CA SER A 229 -17.55 23.96 -19.61
C SER A 229 -17.45 22.81 -20.60
N LEU A 230 -16.47 22.86 -21.50
CA LEU A 230 -16.13 21.72 -22.35
C LEU A 230 -15.50 20.64 -21.46
N VAL A 231 -16.10 19.45 -21.43
CA VAL A 231 -15.66 18.34 -20.57
C VAL A 231 -15.40 17.06 -21.36
N TYR A 232 -14.40 16.30 -20.93
CA TYR A 232 -14.12 14.95 -21.40
C TYR A 232 -14.54 13.93 -20.32
N PRO A 233 -15.48 13.03 -20.60
CA PRO A 233 -15.93 12.04 -19.61
C PRO A 233 -14.89 10.92 -19.44
N ILE A 234 -14.37 10.75 -18.21
CA ILE A 234 -13.42 9.68 -17.87
C ILE A 234 -14.17 8.52 -17.21
N ILE A 235 -14.86 8.81 -16.11
CA ILE A 235 -15.70 7.86 -15.37
C ILE A 235 -17.13 8.40 -15.36
N THR A 236 -18.08 7.57 -15.78
CA THR A 236 -19.51 7.92 -15.85
C THR A 236 -20.36 6.81 -15.23
N ASN A 237 -21.69 6.98 -15.22
CA ASN A 237 -22.61 5.90 -14.85
C ASN A 237 -22.32 5.27 -13.48
N LYS A 238 -21.90 6.08 -12.49
CA LYS A 238 -21.59 5.67 -11.12
C LYS A 238 -20.50 4.59 -11.05
N GLY A 239 -19.32 4.94 -11.55
CA GLY A 239 -18.12 4.10 -11.48
C GLY A 239 -17.79 3.28 -12.72
N CYS A 240 -18.38 3.55 -13.88
CA CYS A 240 -17.99 2.94 -15.15
C CYS A 240 -16.86 3.76 -15.80
N LEU A 241 -15.67 3.17 -15.94
CA LEU A 241 -14.52 3.80 -16.61
C LEU A 241 -14.74 3.84 -18.13
N ALA A 242 -15.52 4.82 -18.58
CA ALA A 242 -15.92 5.00 -19.97
C ALA A 242 -14.74 5.18 -20.91
N ASP A 243 -13.69 5.89 -20.46
CA ASP A 243 -12.49 6.10 -21.26
C ASP A 243 -11.78 4.77 -21.63
N GLY A 244 -11.86 3.73 -20.80
CA GLY A 244 -11.27 2.42 -21.11
C GLY A 244 -11.88 1.71 -22.33
N LYS A 245 -13.04 2.17 -22.81
CA LYS A 245 -13.66 1.66 -24.04
C LYS A 245 -12.95 2.20 -25.28
N THR A 246 -12.52 3.46 -25.25
CA THR A 246 -11.82 4.14 -26.34
C THR A 246 -10.30 4.08 -26.18
N GLY A 247 -9.78 4.47 -25.03
CA GLY A 247 -8.38 4.38 -24.62
C GLY A 247 -8.06 3.07 -23.90
N ASN A 248 -6.82 2.90 -23.43
CA ASN A 248 -6.35 1.72 -22.69
C ASN A 248 -6.38 1.93 -21.18
N SER A 249 -7.30 2.77 -20.72
CA SER A 249 -7.45 3.13 -19.32
C SER A 249 -8.06 2.01 -18.51
N ARG A 250 -7.52 1.79 -17.32
CA ARG A 250 -7.96 0.73 -16.42
C ARG A 250 -7.78 1.11 -14.97
N PHE A 251 -8.56 0.49 -14.10
CA PHE A 251 -8.23 0.47 -12.68
C PHE A 251 -7.14 -0.58 -12.43
N LEU A 252 -6.18 -0.25 -11.56
CA LEU A 252 -5.24 -1.26 -11.06
C LEU A 252 -5.84 -1.98 -9.85
N PRO A 253 -5.44 -3.25 -9.60
CA PRO A 253 -5.87 -3.97 -8.41
C PRO A 253 -5.62 -3.16 -7.14
N ARG A 254 -6.61 -3.11 -6.26
CA ARG A 254 -6.49 -2.37 -5.01
C ARG A 254 -5.48 -3.01 -4.08
N TYR A 255 -4.66 -2.18 -3.43
CA TYR A 255 -3.84 -2.62 -2.30
C TYR A 255 -4.59 -2.51 -0.96
N HIS A 256 -5.57 -1.60 -0.88
CA HIS A 256 -6.42 -1.36 0.28
C HIS A 256 -7.82 -0.92 -0.20
N SER A 257 -8.90 -1.34 0.48
CA SER A 257 -10.28 -1.01 0.08
C SER A 257 -10.53 0.52 0.04
N SER A 258 -9.92 1.24 0.97
CA SER A 258 -10.02 2.71 1.07
C SER A 258 -9.18 3.48 0.05
N ALA A 259 -8.56 2.79 -0.91
CA ALA A 259 -7.75 3.41 -1.94
C ALA A 259 -8.10 2.84 -3.31
N ILE A 260 -7.96 3.67 -4.34
CA ILE A 260 -8.17 3.31 -5.72
C ILE A 260 -7.10 3.95 -6.59
N LEU A 261 -6.63 3.21 -7.59
CA LEU A 261 -5.62 3.66 -8.53
C LEU A 261 -6.18 3.54 -9.95
N LEU A 262 -6.41 4.69 -10.57
CA LEU A 262 -6.82 4.82 -11.96
C LEU A 262 -5.58 5.02 -12.82
N TYR A 263 -5.34 4.11 -13.76
CA TYR A 263 -4.28 4.22 -14.75
C TYR A 263 -4.90 4.77 -16.05
N LEU A 264 -4.96 6.09 -16.16
CA LEU A 264 -5.64 6.81 -17.23
C LEU A 264 -4.69 7.02 -18.40
N GLN A 265 -4.97 6.47 -19.58
CA GLN A 265 -4.21 6.81 -20.78
C GLN A 265 -4.52 8.25 -21.18
N SER A 266 -3.50 9.06 -21.40
CA SER A 266 -3.68 10.44 -21.86
C SER A 266 -4.37 10.46 -23.23
N PHE A 267 -5.29 11.40 -23.37
CA PHE A 267 -6.26 11.46 -24.47
C PHE A 267 -6.15 12.80 -25.19
N LYS A 268 -6.68 12.86 -26.41
CA LYS A 268 -6.66 14.08 -27.22
C LYS A 268 -7.74 15.05 -26.73
N PHE A 269 -7.38 15.92 -25.80
CA PHE A 269 -8.25 16.96 -25.25
C PHE A 269 -7.40 18.15 -24.77
N ALA A 270 -7.77 19.36 -25.20
CA ALA A 270 -7.08 20.62 -24.81
C ALA A 270 -5.53 20.50 -24.84
N LEU A 271 -4.99 20.01 -25.96
CA LEU A 271 -3.56 19.72 -26.10
C LEU A 271 -2.72 21.00 -25.93
N GLY A 272 -1.70 20.93 -25.08
CA GLY A 272 -0.85 22.08 -24.75
C GLY A 272 -1.48 23.09 -23.79
N GLU A 273 -2.73 22.88 -23.36
CA GLU A 273 -3.41 23.70 -22.36
C GLU A 273 -3.39 23.05 -20.98
N GLU A 274 -3.80 23.81 -19.95
CA GLU A 274 -4.02 23.28 -18.62
C GLU A 274 -5.35 22.50 -18.56
N VAL A 275 -5.28 21.28 -18.05
CA VAL A 275 -6.40 20.38 -17.84
C VAL A 275 -6.51 20.07 -16.34
N TYR A 276 -7.75 20.00 -15.88
CA TYR A 276 -8.14 19.67 -14.52
C TYR A 276 -9.04 18.44 -14.55
N ILE A 277 -8.77 17.46 -13.69
CA ILE A 277 -9.59 16.27 -13.53
C ILE A 277 -10.44 16.44 -12.28
N HIS A 278 -11.74 16.55 -12.50
CA HIS A 278 -12.76 16.68 -11.46
C HIS A 278 -13.32 15.31 -11.17
N CYS A 279 -13.27 14.89 -9.92
CA CYS A 279 -13.77 13.59 -9.50
C CYS A 279 -14.69 13.70 -8.29
N LYS A 280 -15.76 12.92 -8.32
CA LYS A 280 -16.66 12.68 -7.20
C LYS A 280 -16.25 11.39 -6.51
N LEU A 281 -15.62 11.54 -5.34
CA LEU A 281 -15.17 10.46 -4.47
C LEU A 281 -16.31 10.03 -3.53
N VAL A 282 -16.42 8.72 -3.28
CA VAL A 282 -17.42 8.17 -2.35
C VAL A 282 -16.76 7.15 -1.44
N ALA A 283 -16.94 7.33 -0.12
CA ALA A 283 -16.63 6.30 0.87
C ALA A 283 -17.88 5.45 1.15
N TRP A 284 -17.73 4.13 1.04
CA TRP A 284 -18.82 3.15 1.13
C TRP A 284 -18.45 1.91 1.93
N ASP A 285 -19.43 1.04 2.18
CA ASP A 285 -19.24 -0.28 2.79
C ASP A 285 -18.63 -1.26 1.77
N PRO A 286 -17.49 -1.92 2.07
CA PRO A 286 -16.84 -2.88 1.18
C PRO A 286 -17.63 -4.17 0.94
N GLU A 287 -18.65 -4.49 1.74
CA GLU A 287 -19.45 -5.71 1.59
C GLU A 287 -20.72 -5.49 0.74
N VAL A 288 -21.07 -4.24 0.44
CA VAL A 288 -22.34 -3.87 -0.21
C VAL A 288 -22.08 -3.25 -1.58
N PHE A 289 -21.94 -4.07 -2.61
CA PHE A 289 -21.90 -3.59 -4.00
C PHE A 289 -23.31 -3.52 -4.59
N ASP A 290 -23.56 -2.47 -5.35
CA ASP A 290 -24.79 -2.34 -6.13
C ASP A 290 -24.54 -1.63 -7.47
N ILE A 291 -25.63 -1.35 -8.20
CA ILE A 291 -25.56 -0.70 -9.50
C ILE A 291 -25.04 0.75 -9.43
N GLU A 292 -25.00 1.35 -8.23
CA GLU A 292 -24.53 2.70 -7.95
C GLU A 292 -23.17 2.74 -7.22
N LYS A 293 -22.79 1.65 -6.55
CA LYS A 293 -21.57 1.51 -5.75
C LYS A 293 -20.71 0.39 -6.33
N LYS A 294 -19.97 0.75 -7.38
CA LYS A 294 -19.12 -0.16 -8.16
C LYS A 294 -17.94 0.60 -8.78
N ALA A 295 -16.92 -0.13 -9.19
CA ALA A 295 -15.83 0.36 -10.02
C ALA A 295 -15.61 -0.63 -11.18
N CYS A 296 -16.04 -0.26 -12.37
CA CYS A 296 -16.05 -1.12 -13.55
C CYS A 296 -15.04 -0.62 -14.57
N HIS A 297 -14.26 -1.54 -15.15
CA HIS A 297 -13.37 -1.25 -16.27
C HIS A 297 -13.72 -2.16 -17.45
N TYR A 298 -13.36 -1.72 -18.65
CA TYR A 298 -13.70 -2.43 -19.89
C TYR A 298 -12.50 -3.26 -20.35
N ILE A 299 -12.70 -4.57 -20.50
CA ILE A 299 -11.67 -5.49 -21.00
C ILE A 299 -11.81 -5.57 -22.52
N LYS A 300 -10.85 -5.01 -23.25
CA LYS A 300 -10.90 -4.96 -24.72
C LYS A 300 -10.79 -6.33 -25.36
N GLU A 301 -10.06 -7.25 -24.74
CA GLU A 301 -9.82 -8.60 -25.24
C GLU A 301 -11.11 -9.43 -25.29
N THR A 302 -11.99 -9.28 -24.30
CA THR A 302 -13.28 -9.98 -24.23
C THR A 302 -14.44 -9.14 -24.73
N GLY A 303 -14.28 -7.81 -24.77
CA GLY A 303 -15.36 -6.88 -25.08
C GLY A 303 -16.40 -6.77 -23.97
N GLU A 304 -16.02 -7.04 -22.72
CA GLU A 304 -16.92 -7.08 -21.57
C GLU A 304 -16.50 -6.10 -20.47
N TRP A 305 -17.49 -5.64 -19.71
CA TRP A 305 -17.26 -4.86 -18.49
C TRP A 305 -17.00 -5.80 -17.31
N GLU A 306 -15.92 -5.53 -16.57
CA GLU A 306 -15.54 -6.27 -15.38
C GLU A 306 -15.57 -5.38 -14.13
N LEU A 307 -16.10 -5.91 -13.02
CA LEU A 307 -16.04 -5.27 -11.72
C LEU A 307 -14.65 -5.45 -11.09
N LEU A 308 -14.02 -4.34 -10.72
CA LEU A 308 -12.67 -4.31 -10.13
C LEU A 308 -12.56 -5.17 -8.86
N ASP A 309 -13.55 -5.04 -7.97
CA ASP A 309 -13.49 -5.60 -6.62
C ASP A 309 -13.86 -7.09 -6.57
N ASP A 310 -14.78 -7.52 -7.44
CA ASP A 310 -15.21 -8.92 -7.55
C ASP A 310 -15.65 -9.24 -8.98
N PRO A 311 -14.76 -9.79 -9.83
CA PRO A 311 -15.08 -10.15 -11.21
C PRO A 311 -16.28 -11.10 -11.33
N SER A 312 -16.61 -11.88 -10.30
CA SER A 312 -17.77 -12.79 -10.32
C SER A 312 -19.12 -12.06 -10.27
N GLN A 313 -19.11 -10.78 -9.85
CA GLN A 313 -20.27 -9.90 -9.78
C GLN A 313 -20.29 -8.85 -10.91
N SER A 314 -19.56 -9.10 -12.01
CA SER A 314 -19.52 -8.20 -13.19
C SER A 314 -20.90 -7.99 -13.85
N ASP A 315 -21.92 -8.75 -13.49
CA ASP A 315 -23.32 -8.47 -13.82
C ASP A 315 -23.76 -7.05 -13.39
N LEU A 316 -23.20 -6.50 -12.31
CA LEU A 316 -23.42 -5.13 -11.86
C LEU A 316 -22.91 -4.08 -12.86
N CYS A 317 -21.90 -4.44 -13.66
CA CYS A 317 -21.29 -3.56 -14.65
C CYS A 317 -22.00 -3.61 -16.02
N LYS A 318 -22.95 -4.53 -16.25
CA LYS A 318 -23.70 -4.61 -17.52
C LYS A 318 -24.48 -3.33 -17.85
N CYS A 319 -24.81 -2.51 -16.85
CA CYS A 319 -25.47 -1.24 -17.07
C CYS A 319 -24.54 -0.15 -17.65
N CYS A 320 -23.23 -0.36 -17.69
CA CYS A 320 -22.26 0.64 -18.16
C CYS A 320 -22.42 0.99 -19.64
N ASP A 321 -22.92 0.06 -20.47
CA ASP A 321 -23.29 0.33 -21.88
C ASP A 321 -24.65 1.01 -22.05
N SER A 322 -25.42 1.16 -20.97
CA SER A 322 -26.73 1.78 -20.97
C SER A 322 -26.80 2.87 -19.89
N SER A 323 -27.67 2.72 -18.90
CA SER A 323 -27.81 3.65 -17.79
C SER A 323 -27.93 2.89 -16.49
N CYS A 324 -26.99 3.14 -15.58
CA CYS A 324 -26.98 2.56 -14.25
C CYS A 324 -27.98 3.29 -13.34
N LYS A 325 -29.23 2.84 -13.37
CA LYS A 325 -30.32 3.35 -12.52
C LYS A 325 -30.75 2.29 -11.50
N PRO A 326 -30.98 2.66 -10.24
CA PRO A 326 -31.50 1.75 -9.24
C PRO A 326 -32.94 1.37 -9.64
N ARG A 327 -33.32 0.10 -9.49
CA ARG A 327 -34.73 -0.27 -9.59
C ARG A 327 -35.43 0.28 -8.36
N LEU A 328 -36.35 1.23 -8.55
CA LEU A 328 -37.19 1.78 -7.48
C LEU A 328 -37.94 0.63 -6.77
N LYS A 329 -37.47 0.22 -5.59
CA LYS A 329 -38.32 -0.51 -4.64
C LYS A 329 -39.25 0.53 -4.00
N ARG A 330 -40.56 0.29 -4.08
CA ARG A 330 -41.54 1.06 -3.30
C ARG A 330 -41.31 0.78 -1.82
N GLY A 331 -40.88 1.79 -1.08
CA GLY A 331 -40.90 1.79 0.38
C GLY A 331 -39.57 2.20 1.01
N VAL A 332 -39.68 3.27 1.81
CA VAL A 332 -38.71 3.82 2.79
C VAL A 332 -37.70 4.81 2.21
N ASP A 333 -37.85 6.05 2.68
CA ASP A 333 -37.00 7.20 2.43
C ASP A 333 -35.54 6.97 2.87
N SER A 334 -34.63 7.35 1.97
CA SER A 334 -33.27 7.87 2.22
C SER A 334 -32.40 7.14 3.25
N GLU A 335 -31.82 6.00 2.86
CA GLU A 335 -30.67 5.38 3.54
C GLU A 335 -29.33 6.04 3.13
N PRO A 336 -28.29 6.01 3.97
CA PRO A 336 -27.28 7.04 4.04
C PRO A 336 -26.52 7.11 2.73
N GLN A 337 -26.58 8.25 2.04
CA GLN A 337 -25.66 8.55 0.96
C GLN A 337 -24.26 8.41 1.56
N GLY A 338 -23.50 7.39 1.12
CA GLY A 338 -22.10 7.21 1.52
C GLY A 338 -21.38 8.55 1.42
N LEU A 339 -20.42 8.81 2.31
CA LEU A 339 -19.84 10.15 2.38
C LEU A 339 -19.21 10.51 1.02
N VAL A 340 -19.73 11.56 0.41
CA VAL A 340 -19.34 12.04 -0.92
C VAL A 340 -18.43 13.25 -0.78
N GLN A 341 -17.37 13.28 -1.57
CA GLN A 341 -16.46 14.42 -1.65
C GLN A 341 -16.09 14.72 -3.11
N ASN A 342 -16.24 15.97 -3.54
CA ASN A 342 -15.70 16.42 -4.82
C ASN A 342 -14.23 16.82 -4.65
N SER A 343 -13.39 16.39 -5.58
CA SER A 343 -11.94 16.65 -5.61
C SER A 343 -11.51 17.06 -7.02
N VAL A 344 -10.53 17.96 -7.10
CA VAL A 344 -10.00 18.48 -8.36
C VAL A 344 -8.50 18.25 -8.39
N LEU A 345 -8.02 17.57 -9.43
CA LEU A 345 -6.59 17.41 -9.73
C LEU A 345 -6.18 18.33 -10.87
N GLY A 346 -5.10 19.08 -10.69
CA GLY A 346 -4.52 19.87 -11.77
C GLY A 346 -3.79 21.10 -11.24
N PRO A 347 -3.21 21.89 -12.14
CA PRO A 347 -3.24 21.68 -13.60
C PRO A 347 -2.31 20.53 -14.05
N LEU A 348 -2.74 19.80 -15.08
CA LEU A 348 -1.89 18.91 -15.87
C LEU A 348 -1.92 19.32 -17.35
N THR A 349 -0.87 19.01 -18.10
CA THR A 349 -0.77 19.37 -19.52
C THR A 349 -0.52 18.13 -20.34
N ILE A 350 -1.38 17.90 -21.34
CA ILE A 350 -1.19 16.83 -22.32
C ILE A 350 -0.52 17.44 -23.56
N VAL A 351 0.68 16.99 -23.89
CA VAL A 351 1.43 17.48 -25.04
C VAL A 351 1.38 16.45 -26.17
N GLU A 352 1.39 16.90 -27.42
CA GLU A 352 1.60 15.98 -28.54
C GLU A 352 2.96 15.30 -28.41
N ASN A 353 3.04 14.03 -28.80
CA ASN A 353 4.33 13.39 -29.06
C ASN A 353 4.99 14.15 -30.22
N SER A 354 5.80 15.16 -29.92
CA SER A 354 6.83 15.55 -30.87
C SER A 354 7.72 14.32 -30.98
N GLU A 355 7.64 13.61 -32.12
CA GLU A 355 8.77 12.81 -32.58
C GLU A 355 10.02 13.61 -32.28
N THR A 356 10.97 12.98 -31.58
CA THR A 356 12.32 13.49 -31.37
C THR A 356 12.92 13.89 -32.72
N ARG A 357 12.63 15.10 -33.17
CA ARG A 357 13.46 15.85 -34.10
C ARG A 357 14.38 16.66 -33.20
N ILE A 358 15.28 15.95 -32.52
CA ILE A 358 16.52 16.54 -32.03
C ILE A 358 17.25 16.96 -33.29
N PRO A 359 17.42 18.26 -33.61
CA PRO A 359 18.41 18.64 -34.59
C PRO A 359 19.74 18.15 -34.03
N SER A 360 20.46 17.37 -34.82
CA SER A 360 21.80 16.88 -34.52
C SER A 360 22.78 18.05 -34.39
N GLU A 361 22.73 18.77 -33.27
CA GLU A 361 23.73 19.73 -32.88
C GLU A 361 23.66 19.89 -31.36
N PHE A 362 24.83 19.87 -30.72
CA PHE A 362 25.05 19.83 -29.26
C PHE A 362 25.02 18.45 -28.59
N VAL A 363 25.71 17.46 -29.18
CA VAL A 363 26.52 16.54 -28.37
C VAL A 363 27.84 17.25 -28.05
N LYS A 364 27.96 17.84 -26.86
CA LYS A 364 29.25 18.10 -26.23
C LYS A 364 29.28 17.36 -24.90
N TYR A 365 29.94 16.20 -24.89
CA TYR A 365 30.42 15.59 -23.66
C TYR A 365 31.58 16.42 -23.12
N PRO A 366 31.62 16.77 -21.82
CA PRO A 366 32.87 17.06 -21.15
C PRO A 366 33.50 15.74 -20.69
N THR A 367 34.71 15.50 -21.17
CA THR A 367 35.64 14.50 -20.65
C THR A 367 36.16 14.90 -19.27
N VAL A 368 36.07 13.95 -18.33
CA VAL A 368 37.00 13.59 -17.24
C VAL A 368 37.47 14.70 -16.30
N GLU A 369 37.14 14.57 -15.01
CA GLU A 369 38.17 14.63 -13.98
C GLU A 369 37.84 13.73 -12.79
N GLN A 370 38.88 13.03 -12.36
CA GLN A 370 38.96 11.95 -11.37
C GLN A 370 39.21 12.58 -10.00
N VAL A 371 38.37 12.28 -9.00
CA VAL A 371 38.65 12.70 -7.61
C VAL A 371 38.49 11.52 -6.65
N ASP A 372 39.56 11.36 -5.89
CA ASP A 372 39.94 10.38 -4.89
C ASP A 372 39.05 10.40 -3.63
N TRP A 373 38.86 9.24 -2.98
CA TRP A 373 38.11 9.10 -1.72
C TRP A 373 38.94 8.35 -0.67
N SER A 374 40.12 8.87 -0.35
CA SER A 374 40.80 8.56 0.91
C SER A 374 40.41 9.61 1.97
N VAL A 375 39.47 9.23 2.87
CA VAL A 375 39.51 9.36 4.36
C VAL A 375 38.40 8.49 4.94
#